data_AF-A0A318AY36-F1
#
_entry.id   AF-A0A318AY36-F1
#
_cell.length_a   1.000
_cell.length_b   1.000
_cell.length_c   1.000
_cell.angle_alpha   90.00
_cell.angle_beta   90.00
_cell.angle_gamma   90.00
#
_symmetry.space_group_name_H-M   'P 1'
#
loop_
_entity.id
_entity.type
_entity.pdbx_description
1 polymer ?
#
loop_
_entity_poly.entity_id
_entity_poly.type
_entity_poly.pdbx_seq_one_letter_code
_entity_poly.pdbx_strand_id
1 'polypeptide(L)'
;MTGNNDDTRPIWTDPDDAPEWSDEQLDRAELKDGDRLLRPASGTLTRRGRPRLDAPKKQVTLRLDQDVIDKLREDGPGWQSRANDLLRKAVGV
;
A
#
# COMPACT_ATOMS: atom_id res chain seq x y z
N MET A 1 -57.68 33.93 -5.41
CA MET A 1 -56.81 33.15 -6.31
C MET A 1 -55.40 33.26 -5.74
N THR A 2 -54.89 32.15 -5.20
CA THR A 2 -53.62 32.02 -4.46
C THR A 2 -52.41 32.10 -5.39
N GLY A 3 -51.40 32.89 -5.01
CA GLY A 3 -50.11 32.96 -5.69
C GLY A 3 -49.26 31.74 -5.33
N ASN A 4 -48.69 31.08 -6.32
CA ASN A 4 -47.70 30.02 -6.13
C ASN A 4 -46.37 30.68 -5.75
N ASN A 5 -45.85 30.32 -4.57
CA ASN A 5 -44.53 30.74 -4.14
C ASN A 5 -43.48 29.82 -4.79
N ASP A 6 -42.56 30.42 -5.54
CA ASP A 6 -41.37 29.76 -6.09
C ASP A 6 -40.37 29.44 -4.97
N ASP A 7 -40.50 28.26 -4.36
CA ASP A 7 -39.47 27.68 -3.47
C ASP A 7 -38.57 26.75 -4.29
N THR A 8 -37.68 27.31 -5.11
CA THR A 8 -36.72 26.53 -5.93
C THR A 8 -35.40 26.25 -5.22
N ARG A 9 -35.38 26.17 -3.88
CA ARG A 9 -34.17 25.76 -3.16
C ARG A 9 -34.28 24.28 -2.79
N PRO A 10 -33.47 23.38 -3.39
CA PRO A 10 -33.48 21.98 -2.99
C PRO A 10 -32.96 21.88 -1.55
N ILE A 11 -33.85 21.47 -0.64
CA ILE A 11 -33.55 21.22 0.78
C ILE A 11 -32.73 19.92 0.96
N TRP A 12 -32.64 19.11 -0.10
CA TRP A 12 -31.95 17.83 -0.09
C TRP A 12 -30.59 17.94 -0.78
N THR A 13 -29.54 17.68 -0.01
CA THR A 13 -28.18 17.48 -0.51
C THR A 13 -28.01 15.99 -0.79
N ASP A 14 -27.65 15.66 -2.03
CA ASP A 14 -27.41 14.27 -2.44
C ASP A 14 -26.20 13.72 -1.63
N PRO A 15 -26.38 12.64 -0.86
CA PRO A 15 -25.29 12.03 -0.09
C PRO A 15 -24.16 11.50 -0.97
N ASP A 16 -24.40 11.29 -2.27
CA ASP A 16 -23.39 10.91 -3.26
C ASP A 16 -22.74 12.13 -3.95
N ASP A 17 -23.20 13.36 -3.70
CA ASP A 17 -22.55 14.56 -4.22
C ASP A 17 -21.24 14.80 -3.47
N ALA A 18 -20.14 14.82 -4.23
CA ALA A 18 -18.83 14.96 -3.65
C ALA A 18 -18.65 16.39 -3.10
N PRO A 19 -18.05 16.55 -1.91
CA PRO A 19 -17.74 17.88 -1.43
C PRO A 19 -16.79 18.59 -2.39
N GLU A 20 -16.94 19.92 -2.49
CA GLU A 20 -16.03 20.78 -3.24
C GLU A 20 -14.59 20.57 -2.78
N TRP A 21 -13.68 20.50 -3.74
CA TRP A 21 -12.26 20.32 -3.46
C TRP A 21 -11.68 21.62 -2.92
N SER A 22 -10.97 21.55 -1.80
CA SER A 22 -10.26 22.71 -1.27
C SER A 22 -9.01 23.04 -2.08
N ASP A 23 -8.57 24.29 -2.04
CA ASP A 23 -7.33 24.72 -2.71
C ASP A 23 -6.11 23.92 -2.23
N GLU A 24 -6.05 23.58 -0.94
CA GLU A 24 -5.00 22.73 -0.39
C GLU A 24 -5.04 21.30 -0.94
N GLN A 25 -6.25 20.78 -1.24
CA GLN A 25 -6.42 19.48 -1.88
C GLN A 25 -6.01 19.51 -3.35
N LEU A 26 -6.26 20.61 -4.06
CA LEU A 26 -5.81 20.83 -5.43
C LEU A 26 -4.29 21.00 -5.52
N ASP A 27 -3.68 21.73 -4.59
CA ASP A 27 -2.23 21.97 -4.57
C ASP A 27 -1.43 20.66 -4.40
N ARG A 28 -1.93 19.75 -3.56
CA ARG A 28 -1.30 18.43 -3.35
C ARG A 28 -1.64 17.38 -4.41
N ALA A 29 -2.59 17.64 -5.30
CA ALA A 29 -3.07 16.68 -6.28
C ALA A 29 -2.05 16.47 -7.42
N GLU A 30 -2.17 15.33 -8.11
CA GLU A 30 -1.40 15.07 -9.32
C GLU A 30 -2.04 15.83 -10.48
N LEU A 31 -1.25 16.66 -11.17
CA LEU A 31 -1.71 17.39 -12.33
C LEU A 31 -1.21 16.69 -13.60
N LYS A 32 -2.15 16.21 -14.41
CA LYS A 32 -1.89 15.63 -15.73
C LYS A 32 -2.60 16.40 -16.83
N ASP A 33 -1.95 16.42 -17.98
CA ASP A 33 -2.51 16.83 -19.27
C ASP A 33 -2.48 15.62 -20.19
N GLY A 34 -3.58 14.85 -20.22
CA GLY A 34 -3.62 13.52 -20.82
C GLY A 34 -2.65 12.54 -20.12
N ASP A 35 -1.77 11.92 -20.90
CA ASP A 35 -0.71 11.04 -20.40
C ASP A 35 0.51 11.79 -19.84
N ARG A 36 0.60 13.12 -20.06
CA ARG A 36 1.73 13.91 -19.62
C ARG A 36 1.56 14.37 -18.17
N LEU A 37 2.44 13.88 -17.30
CA LEU A 37 2.58 14.34 -15.92
C LEU A 37 3.18 15.76 -15.90
N LEU A 38 2.43 16.74 -15.40
CA LEU A 38 2.88 18.12 -15.22
C LEU A 38 3.42 18.34 -13.80
N ARG A 39 2.72 17.81 -12.79
CA ARG A 39 3.20 17.77 -11.39
C ARG A 39 2.76 16.48 -10.71
N PRO A 40 3.67 15.77 -10.03
CA PRO A 40 3.28 14.66 -9.17
C PRO A 40 2.52 15.17 -7.94
N ALA A 41 1.62 14.35 -7.41
CA ALA A 41 0.99 14.64 -6.13
C ALA A 41 2.05 14.75 -5.00
N SER A 42 1.69 15.42 -3.92
CA SER A 42 2.56 15.64 -2.75
C SER A 42 1.91 15.17 -1.44
N GLY A 43 2.74 14.93 -0.41
CA GLY A 43 2.31 14.55 0.94
C GLY A 43 2.34 13.06 1.26
N THR A 44 1.84 12.69 2.43
CA THR A 44 1.97 11.32 3.00
C THR A 44 1.33 10.22 2.14
N LEU A 45 0.35 10.57 1.31
CA LEU A 45 -0.43 9.62 0.51
C LEU A 45 0.22 9.28 -0.85
N THR A 46 1.28 9.99 -1.28
CA THR A 46 1.95 9.67 -2.56
C THR A 46 2.87 8.46 -2.49
N ARG A 47 3.38 8.10 -1.31
CA ARG A 47 4.03 6.80 -1.12
C ARG A 47 2.99 5.75 -0.76
N ARG A 48 2.34 5.18 -1.77
CA ARG A 48 1.51 4.00 -1.59
C ARG A 48 2.39 2.81 -1.16
N GLY A 49 2.07 2.19 -0.03
CA GLY A 49 2.68 0.92 0.41
C GLY A 49 3.43 0.99 1.75
N ARG A 50 3.70 -0.19 2.32
CA ARG A 50 4.55 -0.34 3.52
C ARG A 50 5.94 0.23 3.21
N PRO A 51 6.55 0.99 4.15
CA PRO A 51 7.94 1.43 4.01
C PRO A 51 8.85 0.27 3.62
N ARG A 52 9.79 0.52 2.71
CA ARG A 52 10.80 -0.48 2.33
C ARG A 52 11.62 -0.82 3.58
N LEU A 53 11.79 -2.11 3.86
CA LEU A 53 12.72 -2.56 4.90
C LEU A 53 14.15 -2.23 4.46
N ASP A 54 14.98 -1.75 5.39
CA ASP A 54 16.39 -1.44 5.11
C ASP A 54 17.20 -2.69 4.74
N ALA A 55 16.88 -3.82 5.37
CA ALA A 55 17.53 -5.12 5.13
C ALA A 55 16.50 -6.24 4.93
N PRO A 56 15.89 -6.36 3.73
CA PRO A 56 14.94 -7.43 3.45
C PRO A 56 15.66 -8.78 3.28
N LYS A 57 14.97 -9.88 3.58
CA LYS A 57 15.43 -11.23 3.22
C LYS A 57 15.58 -11.31 1.70
N LYS A 58 16.70 -11.84 1.22
CA LYS A 58 16.93 -12.08 -0.21
C LYS A 58 16.50 -13.50 -0.56
N GLN A 59 15.66 -13.65 -1.59
CA GLN A 59 15.37 -14.96 -2.15
C GLN A 59 16.58 -15.44 -2.95
N VAL A 60 17.07 -16.63 -2.63
CA VAL A 60 18.18 -17.29 -3.32
C VAL A 60 17.77 -18.70 -3.72
N THR A 61 18.30 -19.18 -4.84
CA THR A 61 18.14 -20.58 -5.26
C THR A 61 19.31 -21.38 -4.75
N LEU A 62 19.07 -22.23 -3.74
CA LEU A 62 20.07 -23.13 -3.15
C LEU A 62 19.56 -24.57 -3.23
N ARG A 63 20.45 -25.51 -3.55
CA ARG A 63 20.18 -26.94 -3.43
C ARG A 63 20.76 -27.42 -2.11
N LEU A 64 19.94 -28.13 -1.35
CA LEU A 64 20.30 -28.76 -0.09
C LEU A 64 20.11 -30.28 -0.24
N ASP A 65 20.86 -31.04 0.53
CA ASP A 65 20.70 -32.49 0.58
C ASP A 65 19.31 -32.86 1.13
N GLN A 66 18.80 -34.02 0.69
CA GLN A 66 17.43 -34.43 0.99
C GLN A 66 17.20 -34.66 2.49
N ASP A 67 18.15 -35.31 3.16
CA ASP A 67 18.13 -35.60 4.59
C ASP A 67 18.07 -34.32 5.42
N VAL A 68 18.78 -33.26 5.01
CA VAL A 68 18.74 -31.94 5.65
C VAL A 68 17.35 -31.32 5.53
N ILE A 69 16.73 -31.38 4.34
CA ILE A 69 15.37 -30.85 4.13
C ILE A 69 14.35 -31.62 4.96
N ASP A 70 14.44 -32.95 4.97
CA ASP A 70 13.54 -33.80 5.73
C ASP A 70 13.66 -33.48 7.22
N LYS A 71 14.89 -33.36 7.73
CA LYS A 71 15.13 -33.03 9.15
C LYS A 71 14.59 -31.66 9.54
N LEU A 72 14.74 -30.65 8.69
CA LEU A 72 14.19 -29.32 8.95
C LEU A 72 12.65 -29.34 8.93
N ARG A 73 12.03 -30.10 8.03
CA ARG A 73 10.57 -30.21 7.90
C ARG A 73 9.91 -30.98 9.03
N GLU A 74 10.60 -31.92 9.67
CA GLU A 74 10.11 -32.64 10.85
C GLU A 74 9.65 -31.69 11.96
N ASP A 75 10.31 -30.54 12.12
CA ASP A 75 9.95 -29.51 13.11
C ASP A 75 8.63 -28.78 12.79
N GLY A 76 7.97 -29.10 11.67
CA GLY A 76 6.66 -28.56 11.28
C GLY A 76 6.70 -27.15 10.69
N PRO A 77 5.58 -26.40 10.75
CA PRO A 77 5.49 -25.04 10.20
C PRO A 77 6.61 -24.12 10.69
N GLY A 78 7.10 -23.25 9.80
CA GLY A 78 8.17 -22.30 10.11
C GLY A 78 9.60 -22.85 9.99
N TRP A 79 9.79 -24.07 9.47
CA TRP A 79 11.11 -24.66 9.28
C TRP A 79 12.09 -23.80 8.48
N GLN A 80 11.61 -23.01 7.51
CA GLN A 80 12.46 -22.10 6.73
C GLN A 80 13.05 -20.96 7.58
N SER A 81 12.29 -20.46 8.56
CA SER A 81 12.79 -19.46 9.51
C SER A 81 13.86 -20.07 10.42
N ARG A 82 13.62 -21.29 10.93
CA ARG A 82 14.62 -22.03 11.72
C ARG A 82 15.88 -22.33 10.92
N ALA A 83 15.74 -22.73 9.65
CA ALA A 83 16.86 -22.92 8.74
C ALA A 83 17.67 -21.64 8.57
N ASN A 84 17.01 -20.49 8.39
CA ASN A 84 17.69 -19.20 8.33
C ASN A 84 18.44 -18.90 9.63
N ASP A 85 17.86 -19.17 10.79
CA ASP A 85 18.52 -18.93 12.08
C ASP A 85 19.73 -19.85 12.31
N LEU A 86 19.68 -21.10 11.84
CA LEU A 86 20.82 -22.01 11.83
C LEU A 86 21.95 -21.51 10.93
N LEU A 87 21.61 -21.06 9.72
CA LEU A 87 22.58 -20.46 8.80
C LEU A 87 23.23 -19.21 9.39
N ARG A 88 22.44 -18.34 10.02
CA ARG A 88 22.92 -17.16 10.74
C ARG A 88 23.93 -17.50 11.83
N LYS A 89 23.62 -18.49 12.67
CA LYS A 89 24.53 -18.99 13.70
C LYS A 89 25.81 -19.56 13.10
N ALA A 90 25.72 -20.31 12.00
CA ALA A 90 26.87 -20.93 11.35
C ALA A 90 27.84 -19.91 10.72
N VAL A 91 27.32 -18.80 10.17
CA VAL A 91 28.14 -17.74 9.56
C VAL A 91 28.48 -16.59 10.52
N GLY A 92 27.91 -16.59 11.73
CA GLY A 92 28.20 -15.61 12.78
C GLY A 92 27.48 -14.26 12.63
N VAL A 93 26.24 -14.24 12.14
CA VAL A 93 25.43 -13.01 11.94
C VAL A 93 24.08 -12.99 12.63
#